data_AF-A0A7I9ZV05-F1
#
_entry.id   AF-A0A7I9ZV05-F1
#
_cell.length_a   1.000
_cell.length_b   1.000
_cell.length_c   1.000
_cell.angle_alpha   90.00
_cell.angle_beta   90.00
_cell.angle_gamma   90.00
#
_symmetry.space_group_name_H-M   'P 1'
#
loop_
_entity.id
_entity.type
_entity.pdbx_description
1 polymer ?
#
loop_
_entity_poly.entity_id
_entity_poly.type
_entity_poly.pdbx_seq_one_letter_code
_entity_poly.pdbx_strand_id
1 'polypeptide(L)'
;MTKHSPRSGISRRNFVSGALGTGAAVGVGAAIAGCSAPEGEPVAGPPDPRYVQFEGPHQAGITAIPVPMQGLMAAFTVIADSRERLADTLAELTDEIRGLMAGRPPEQRGPAYPPVDSGILGEEPPPDDLSVVVSVGASLFDGRFGLADRKPKELVQMPFLANDRLDPKLSHGDLLLTMEAGHIDTLQFALRQLMRRTRRHLVLHWMMDGYARGAGVASHAATPRNLLGFKDGTANLDSEDQALMDRYVWVGPEDGEPDWAVGGSYQAVRIIRMFVEFWDRTRLVEQEQIFGREKISGAPLGMTDEFAEPDYAEDPDGDRIRLDAHIRLANPRTAETQDSLILRRGFSYVRSFDGAGRLDQGLAFVSYQRSLERGFLAVQNRLTGEPLEEYIMPVGGGFFFALPGVEGPDRFLGEALVS
;
A
#
# COMPACT_ATOMS: atom_id res chain seq x y z
N MET A 1 -41.84 19.27 41.08
CA MET A 1 -41.55 18.66 39.76
C MET A 1 -40.48 19.53 39.11
N THR A 2 -39.23 19.18 38.87
CA THR A 2 -38.42 17.96 38.95
C THR A 2 -36.97 18.46 39.06
N LYS A 3 -36.28 18.23 40.17
CA LYS A 3 -34.87 18.62 40.35
C LYS A 3 -33.97 17.56 39.72
N HIS A 4 -33.12 17.92 38.76
CA HIS A 4 -32.07 17.06 38.24
C HIS A 4 -30.80 17.25 39.08
N SER A 5 -30.32 16.16 39.68
CA SER A 5 -29.04 16.08 40.37
C SER A 5 -27.89 15.86 39.39
N PRO A 6 -26.69 16.42 39.61
CA PRO A 6 -25.50 16.09 38.84
C PRO A 6 -24.90 14.76 39.32
N ARG A 7 -24.52 13.87 38.39
CA ARG A 7 -23.78 12.64 38.68
C ARG A 7 -22.29 12.98 38.81
N SER A 8 -21.75 12.81 40.01
CA SER A 8 -20.32 12.84 40.31
C SER A 8 -19.65 11.54 39.87
N GLY A 9 -18.42 11.67 39.34
CA GLY A 9 -17.63 10.57 38.80
C GLY A 9 -17.16 9.56 39.84
N ILE A 10 -16.99 8.32 39.39
CA ILE A 10 -16.39 7.23 40.17
C ILE A 10 -14.88 7.28 39.95
N SER A 11 -14.16 7.62 41.01
CA SER A 11 -12.70 7.65 41.09
C SER A 11 -12.13 6.24 41.27
N ARG A 12 -11.01 5.99 40.57
CA ARG A 12 -10.16 4.80 40.67
C ARG A 12 -9.40 4.82 42.00
N ARG A 13 -9.91 4.18 43.05
CA ARG A 13 -9.12 3.61 44.17
C ARG A 13 -10.03 2.86 45.13
N ASN A 14 -9.51 1.74 45.62
CA ASN A 14 -10.02 0.90 46.71
C ASN A 14 -10.94 -0.25 46.28
N PHE A 15 -10.32 -1.37 45.89
CA PHE A 15 -10.84 -2.68 46.30
C PHE A 15 -9.70 -3.66 46.56
N VAL A 16 -9.04 -3.48 47.71
CA VAL A 16 -8.29 -4.53 48.39
C VAL A 16 -8.74 -4.50 49.84
N SER A 17 -9.69 -5.37 50.19
CA SER A 17 -9.87 -5.86 51.55
C SER A 17 -10.98 -6.90 51.64
N GLY A 18 -10.57 -8.15 51.92
CA GLY A 18 -11.24 -8.99 52.92
C GLY A 18 -12.20 -10.06 52.40
N ALA A 19 -11.83 -11.32 52.62
CA ALA A 19 -12.54 -12.18 53.58
C ALA A 19 -11.71 -13.43 53.90
N LEU A 20 -11.13 -13.44 55.10
CA LEU A 20 -10.70 -14.64 55.83
C LEU A 20 -11.96 -15.36 56.35
N GLY A 21 -12.09 -16.65 56.07
CA GLY A 21 -13.10 -17.54 56.62
C GLY A 21 -12.49 -18.90 56.90
N THR A 22 -12.44 -19.24 58.19
CA THR A 22 -11.80 -20.41 58.81
C THR A 22 -12.50 -21.73 58.55
N GLY A 23 -11.76 -22.77 58.14
CA GLY A 23 -12.17 -24.18 58.16
C GLY A 23 -10.94 -25.07 58.32
N ALA A 24 -10.91 -25.91 59.35
CA ALA A 24 -9.74 -26.69 59.77
C ALA A 24 -9.61 -28.05 59.07
N ALA A 25 -8.35 -28.50 58.97
CA ALA A 25 -7.83 -29.87 58.71
C ALA A 25 -7.86 -30.39 57.25
N VAL A 26 -6.68 -30.48 56.61
CA VAL A 26 -5.90 -31.72 56.38
C VAL A 26 -4.52 -31.29 55.86
N GLY A 27 -3.45 -31.80 56.48
CA GLY A 27 -2.09 -31.60 55.99
C GLY A 27 -1.80 -32.46 54.77
N VAL A 28 -1.42 -31.82 53.67
CA VAL A 28 -0.46 -32.31 52.67
C VAL A 28 0.29 -31.07 52.17
N GLY A 29 1.59 -31.00 52.47
CA GLY A 29 2.46 -29.95 51.94
C GLY A 29 2.64 -30.15 50.44
N ALA A 30 1.88 -29.41 49.64
CA ALA A 30 2.19 -29.21 48.23
C ALA A 30 2.84 -27.83 48.10
N ALA A 31 4.16 -27.82 47.93
CA ALA A 31 4.88 -26.63 47.50
C ALA A 31 4.33 -26.23 46.13
N ILE A 32 3.54 -25.15 46.08
CA ILE A 32 3.20 -24.49 44.83
C ILE A 32 4.47 -23.76 44.40
N ALA A 33 5.35 -24.48 43.70
CA ALA A 33 6.43 -23.89 42.95
C ALA A 33 5.78 -22.98 41.89
N GLY A 34 5.78 -21.67 42.17
CA GLY A 34 5.40 -20.68 41.18
C GLY A 34 6.31 -20.83 39.97
N CYS A 35 5.77 -21.34 38.88
CA CYS A 35 6.39 -21.21 37.57
C CYS A 35 6.34 -19.72 37.22
N SER A 36 7.36 -18.96 37.65
CA SER A 36 7.70 -17.69 37.04
C SER A 36 8.07 -18.00 35.60
N ALA A 37 7.14 -17.76 34.67
CA ALA A 37 7.50 -17.65 33.27
C ALA A 37 8.58 -16.57 33.17
N PRO A 38 9.67 -16.78 32.40
CA PRO A 38 10.60 -15.71 32.14
C PRO A 38 9.80 -14.56 31.52
N GLU A 39 9.84 -13.39 32.15
CA GLU A 39 9.39 -12.15 31.53
C GLU A 39 10.22 -11.99 30.25
N GLY A 40 9.62 -12.33 29.12
CA GLY A 40 10.23 -12.08 27.82
C GLY A 40 10.59 -10.60 27.73
N GLU A 41 11.74 -10.30 27.14
CA GLU A 41 12.15 -8.91 26.95
C GLU A 41 11.01 -8.12 26.31
N PRO A 42 10.73 -6.89 26.77
CA PRO A 42 9.71 -6.06 26.16
C PRO A 42 10.06 -5.88 24.68
N VAL A 43 9.27 -6.51 23.82
CA VAL A 43 9.34 -6.29 22.37
C VAL A 43 9.16 -4.79 22.17
N ALA A 44 10.15 -4.13 21.55
CA ALA A 44 10.07 -2.71 21.25
C ALA A 44 8.73 -2.43 20.55
N GLY A 45 7.98 -1.47 21.10
CA GLY A 45 6.72 -1.02 20.50
C GLY A 45 6.94 -0.44 19.10
N PRO A 46 5.85 -0.12 18.38
CA PRO A 46 5.92 0.70 17.18
C PRO A 46 6.86 1.90 17.37
N PRO A 47 7.67 2.29 16.36
CA PRO A 47 8.23 3.63 16.35
C PRO A 47 7.08 4.64 16.38
N ASP A 48 7.31 5.79 17.02
CA ASP A 48 6.31 6.86 17.06
C ASP A 48 6.06 7.40 15.63
N PRO A 49 4.80 7.70 15.27
CA PRO A 49 4.49 8.29 13.97
C PRO A 49 5.27 9.58 13.73
N ARG A 50 5.71 9.79 12.48
CA ARG A 50 6.52 10.95 12.09
C ARG A 50 5.96 11.69 10.90
N TYR A 51 6.50 12.88 10.67
CA TYR A 51 6.38 13.57 9.38
C TYR A 51 7.39 12.96 8.40
N VAL A 52 6.92 12.61 7.21
CA VAL A 52 7.76 11.98 6.18
C VAL A 52 8.41 13.08 5.34
N GLN A 53 9.72 12.99 5.12
CA GLN A 53 10.44 13.93 4.28
C GLN A 53 9.91 13.87 2.84
N PHE A 54 9.45 15.01 2.32
CA PHE A 54 8.93 15.12 0.95
C PHE A 54 10.05 15.19 -0.10
N GLU A 55 11.11 15.95 0.18
CA GLU A 55 12.17 16.25 -0.79
C GLU A 55 13.21 15.14 -0.90
N GLY A 56 13.67 14.91 -2.12
CA GLY A 56 14.70 13.95 -2.45
C GLY A 56 14.68 13.57 -3.95
N PRO A 57 15.60 12.70 -4.39
CA PRO A 57 15.68 12.27 -5.79
C PRO A 57 14.50 11.39 -6.24
N HIS A 58 13.84 10.73 -5.28
CA HIS A 58 12.68 9.87 -5.49
C HIS A 58 11.54 10.29 -4.57
N GLN A 59 10.30 10.05 -4.98
CA GLN A 59 9.16 10.28 -4.10
C GLN A 59 9.19 9.30 -2.92
N ALA A 60 9.27 9.85 -1.69
CA ALA A 60 9.50 9.08 -0.47
C ALA A 60 8.46 7.97 -0.23
N GLY A 61 7.20 8.18 -0.64
CA GLY A 61 6.12 7.20 -0.46
C GLY A 61 6.33 5.86 -1.18
N ILE A 62 7.34 5.71 -2.04
CA ILE A 62 7.63 4.42 -2.70
C ILE A 62 8.45 3.50 -1.79
N THR A 63 9.41 4.05 -1.04
CA THR A 63 10.34 3.28 -0.17
C THR A 63 10.18 3.59 1.31
N ALA A 64 9.28 4.50 1.68
CA ALA A 64 9.04 4.88 3.06
C ALA A 64 8.66 3.67 3.92
N ILE A 65 9.46 3.47 4.96
CA ILE A 65 9.21 2.52 6.04
C ILE A 65 9.17 3.24 7.41
N PRO A 66 8.46 2.71 8.42
CA PRO A 66 7.57 1.56 8.32
C PRO A 66 6.40 1.80 7.35
N VAL A 67 5.98 0.77 6.61
CA VAL A 67 4.76 0.86 5.77
C VAL A 67 3.57 1.14 6.68
N PRO A 68 2.86 2.28 6.52
CA PRO A 68 1.73 2.66 7.36
C PRO A 68 0.54 1.69 7.27
N MET A 69 -0.43 1.85 8.18
CA MET A 69 -1.54 0.90 8.30
C MET A 69 -2.60 1.06 7.21
N GLN A 70 -2.80 2.28 6.72
CA GLN A 70 -3.89 2.63 5.79
C GLN A 70 -3.32 3.08 4.45
N GLY A 71 -4.06 2.77 3.37
CA GLY A 71 -3.73 3.17 2.01
C GLY A 71 -4.95 3.74 1.28
N LEU A 72 -4.71 4.71 0.39
CA LEU A 72 -5.71 5.29 -0.49
C LEU A 72 -5.10 5.59 -1.85
N MET A 73 -5.74 5.09 -2.91
CA MET A 73 -5.47 5.49 -4.29
C MET A 73 -6.61 6.34 -4.82
N ALA A 74 -6.28 7.45 -5.47
CA ALA A 74 -7.24 8.31 -6.14
C ALA A 74 -6.72 8.68 -7.54
N ALA A 75 -7.41 8.21 -8.58
CA ALA A 75 -7.11 8.56 -9.96
C ALA A 75 -7.95 9.75 -10.40
N PHE A 76 -7.34 10.62 -11.21
CA PHE A 76 -7.93 11.87 -11.67
C PHE A 76 -7.88 11.95 -13.19
N THR A 77 -8.91 12.59 -13.75
CA THR A 77 -8.87 13.14 -15.11
C THR A 77 -8.42 14.60 -15.02
N VAL A 78 -7.46 14.98 -15.86
CA VAL A 78 -7.00 16.37 -15.99
C VAL A 78 -7.91 17.09 -16.98
N ILE A 79 -8.59 18.12 -16.49
CA ILE A 79 -9.45 19.01 -17.27
C ILE A 79 -8.82 20.39 -17.52
N ALA A 80 -7.54 20.57 -17.16
CA ALA A 80 -6.76 21.70 -17.64
C ALA A 80 -6.77 21.72 -19.18
N ASP A 81 -6.93 22.91 -19.75
CA ASP A 81 -7.06 23.16 -21.18
C ASP A 81 -5.79 23.79 -21.79
N SER A 82 -4.67 23.79 -21.07
CA SER A 82 -3.34 24.09 -21.62
C SER A 82 -2.22 23.46 -20.79
N ARG A 83 -1.02 23.38 -21.38
CA ARG A 83 0.19 22.86 -20.72
C ARG A 83 0.61 23.74 -19.54
N GLU A 84 0.44 25.05 -19.67
CA GLU A 84 0.74 26.03 -18.60
C GLU A 84 -0.17 25.80 -17.40
N ARG A 85 -1.47 25.57 -17.61
CA ARG A 85 -2.40 25.27 -16.51
C ARG A 85 -2.17 23.89 -15.89
N LEU A 86 -1.68 22.92 -16.67
CA LEU A 86 -1.19 21.66 -16.12
C LEU A 86 0.03 21.90 -15.21
N ALA A 87 0.99 22.74 -15.64
CA ALA A 87 2.15 23.11 -14.82
C ALA A 87 1.73 23.80 -13.52
N ASP A 88 0.84 24.79 -13.58
CA ASP A 88 0.28 25.45 -12.40
C ASP A 88 -0.39 24.44 -11.45
N THR A 89 -1.14 23.48 -12.00
CA THR A 89 -1.82 22.44 -11.21
C THR A 89 -0.82 21.52 -10.50
N LEU A 90 0.25 21.10 -11.17
CA LEU A 90 1.30 20.28 -10.57
C LEU A 90 2.09 21.04 -9.49
N ALA A 91 2.32 22.34 -9.70
CA ALA A 91 2.93 23.22 -8.69
C ALA A 91 2.04 23.38 -7.46
N GLU A 92 0.75 23.67 -7.62
CA GLU A 92 -0.23 23.76 -6.53
C GLU A 92 -0.37 22.43 -5.77
N LEU A 93 -0.43 21.31 -6.50
CA LEU A 93 -0.47 19.98 -5.92
C LEU A 93 0.79 19.68 -5.09
N THR A 94 1.97 20.02 -5.62
CA THR A 94 3.25 19.80 -4.94
C THR A 94 3.38 20.64 -3.67
N ASP A 95 3.02 21.93 -3.68
CA ASP A 95 3.04 22.76 -2.46
C ASP A 95 2.13 22.18 -1.37
N GLU A 96 0.92 21.76 -1.74
CA GLU A 96 -0.02 21.18 -0.78
C GLU A 96 0.50 19.85 -0.22
N ILE A 97 1.02 18.95 -1.06
CA ILE A 97 1.63 17.69 -0.60
C ILE A 97 2.79 17.97 0.36
N ARG A 98 3.72 18.86 -0.03
CA ARG A 98 4.86 19.26 0.81
C ARG A 98 4.38 19.80 2.16
N GLY A 99 3.32 20.60 2.17
CA GLY A 99 2.71 21.12 3.40
C GLY A 99 2.12 20.02 4.27
N LEU A 100 1.30 19.14 3.68
CA LEU A 100 0.64 18.04 4.38
C LEU A 100 1.66 17.08 5.02
N MET A 101 2.68 16.66 4.26
CA MET A 101 3.71 15.74 4.75
C MET A 101 4.60 16.37 5.84
N ALA A 102 4.72 17.70 5.87
CA ALA A 102 5.45 18.45 6.89
C ALA A 102 4.59 18.88 8.09
N GLY A 103 3.31 18.50 8.14
CA GLY A 103 2.40 18.92 9.22
C GLY A 103 2.07 20.41 9.22
N ARG A 104 2.11 21.08 8.05
CA ARG A 104 1.79 22.51 7.92
C ARG A 104 0.33 22.73 8.35
N PRO A 105 0.06 23.57 9.37
CA PRO A 105 -1.30 23.86 9.78
C PRO A 105 -2.13 24.47 8.65
N PRO A 106 -3.44 24.20 8.57
CA PRO A 106 -4.31 24.86 7.60
C PRO A 106 -4.33 26.39 7.74
N GLU A 107 -4.51 27.09 6.61
CA GLU A 107 -4.64 28.56 6.56
C GLU A 107 -5.88 29.05 7.34
N GLN A 108 -5.70 29.76 8.44
CA GLN A 108 -6.85 30.35 9.14
C GLN A 108 -7.49 31.49 8.32
N ARG A 109 -8.83 31.47 8.20
CA ARG A 109 -9.61 32.55 7.60
C ARG A 109 -10.60 33.16 8.60
N GLY A 110 -10.89 34.44 8.39
CA GLY A 110 -11.88 35.14 9.20
C GLY A 110 -13.27 34.49 9.11
N PRO A 111 -14.13 34.68 10.12
CA PRO A 111 -15.40 33.95 10.27
C PRO A 111 -16.43 34.23 9.16
N ALA A 112 -16.18 35.22 8.30
CA ALA A 112 -17.01 35.55 7.15
C ALA A 112 -16.76 34.64 5.92
N TYR A 113 -15.71 33.83 5.93
CA TYR A 113 -15.35 32.94 4.82
C TYR A 113 -15.59 31.48 5.19
N PRO A 114 -15.83 30.59 4.20
CA PRO A 114 -15.78 29.16 4.43
C PRO A 114 -14.42 28.74 5.02
N PRO A 115 -14.40 27.77 5.95
CA PRO A 115 -13.16 27.16 6.42
C PRO A 115 -12.30 26.66 5.26
N VAL A 116 -10.99 26.74 5.39
CA VAL A 116 -10.06 26.25 4.35
C VAL A 116 -9.86 24.75 4.41
N ASP A 117 -10.24 24.11 5.51
CA ASP A 117 -10.11 22.68 5.71
C ASP A 117 -11.36 22.07 6.35
N SER A 118 -11.34 20.75 6.50
CA SER A 118 -12.47 19.97 6.99
C SER A 118 -12.66 19.94 8.51
N GLY A 119 -11.63 20.33 9.27
CA GLY A 119 -11.52 20.21 10.72
C GLY A 119 -11.28 18.79 11.23
N ILE A 120 -11.14 17.79 10.34
CA ILE A 120 -11.07 16.36 10.72
C ILE A 120 -9.92 16.08 11.70
N LEU A 121 -8.76 16.69 11.50
CA LEU A 121 -7.56 16.46 12.32
C LEU A 121 -7.33 17.56 13.38
N GLY A 122 -8.27 18.49 13.54
CA GLY A 122 -8.06 19.68 14.39
C GLY A 122 -7.12 20.72 13.77
N GLU A 123 -6.69 21.69 14.59
CA GLU A 123 -5.88 22.83 14.16
C GLU A 123 -4.41 22.48 13.91
N GLU A 124 -3.92 21.45 14.60
CA GLU A 124 -2.56 20.93 14.50
C GLU A 124 -2.62 19.46 14.09
N PRO A 125 -2.64 19.16 12.77
CA PRO A 125 -2.61 17.77 12.30
C PRO A 125 -1.41 17.03 12.89
N PRO A 126 -1.60 15.88 13.54
CA PRO A 126 -0.49 15.14 14.14
C PRO A 126 0.39 14.47 13.07
N PRO A 127 1.64 14.09 13.40
CA PRO A 127 2.39 13.18 12.57
C PRO A 127 1.66 11.83 12.49
N ASP A 128 1.62 11.25 11.30
CA ASP A 128 0.90 10.01 11.03
C ASP A 128 1.50 9.24 9.84
N ASP A 129 2.80 9.40 9.61
CA ASP A 129 3.56 8.79 8.52
C ASP A 129 2.96 9.04 7.13
N LEU A 130 2.26 10.16 6.96
CA LEU A 130 1.62 10.53 5.70
C LEU A 130 2.67 10.64 4.59
N SER A 131 2.47 9.86 3.53
CA SER A 131 3.21 9.99 2.28
C SER A 131 2.24 10.05 1.10
N VAL A 132 2.62 10.79 0.06
CA VAL A 132 1.85 10.92 -1.18
C VAL A 132 2.79 10.70 -2.36
N VAL A 133 2.46 9.76 -3.24
CA VAL A 133 3.12 9.54 -4.53
C VAL A 133 2.21 10.04 -5.64
N VAL A 134 2.75 10.90 -6.51
CA VAL A 134 2.11 11.43 -7.70
C VAL A 134 2.63 10.70 -8.93
N SER A 135 1.72 10.08 -9.68
CA SER A 135 2.04 9.35 -10.91
C SER A 135 1.20 9.85 -12.07
N VAL A 136 1.76 9.83 -13.28
CA VAL A 136 1.10 10.23 -14.53
C VAL A 136 0.68 9.00 -15.34
N GLY A 137 -0.52 8.99 -15.90
CA GLY A 137 -0.99 7.91 -16.75
C GLY A 137 -0.70 8.17 -18.23
N ALA A 138 -0.78 7.12 -19.05
CA ALA A 138 -0.52 7.22 -20.49
C ALA A 138 -1.43 8.24 -21.21
N SER A 139 -2.65 8.45 -20.71
CA SER A 139 -3.61 9.39 -21.30
C SER A 139 -3.21 10.87 -21.14
N LEU A 140 -2.34 11.21 -20.17
CA LEU A 140 -1.81 12.57 -20.02
C LEU A 140 -0.94 12.99 -21.23
N PHE A 141 -0.40 12.01 -21.97
CA PHE A 141 0.49 12.22 -23.11
C PHE A 141 -0.24 12.22 -24.45
N ASP A 142 -1.56 12.45 -24.44
CA ASP A 142 -2.32 12.69 -25.65
C ASP A 142 -2.04 14.09 -26.26
N GLY A 143 -2.89 14.53 -27.19
CA GLY A 143 -2.71 15.81 -27.86
C GLY A 143 -3.01 17.06 -27.01
N ARG A 144 -3.59 16.94 -25.80
CA ARG A 144 -4.07 18.09 -25.01
C ARG A 144 -2.95 19.04 -24.58
N PHE A 145 -1.78 18.50 -24.25
CA PHE A 145 -0.70 19.26 -23.61
C PHE A 145 0.58 19.34 -24.44
N GLY A 146 0.60 18.75 -25.64
CA GLY A 146 1.79 18.69 -26.48
C GLY A 146 2.95 17.93 -25.82
N LEU A 147 2.64 16.85 -25.10
CA LEU A 147 3.61 16.03 -24.36
C LEU A 147 3.91 14.68 -25.02
N ALA A 148 3.32 14.37 -26.17
CA ALA A 148 3.39 13.04 -26.78
C ALA A 148 4.83 12.55 -27.03
N ASP A 149 5.77 13.45 -27.35
CA ASP A 149 7.20 13.20 -27.53
C ASP A 149 7.97 13.01 -26.21
N ARG A 150 7.33 13.30 -25.07
CA ARG A 150 7.90 13.18 -23.73
C ARG A 150 7.41 11.95 -22.97
N LYS A 151 6.58 11.10 -23.58
CA LYS A 151 6.04 9.91 -22.92
C LYS A 151 7.15 8.90 -22.62
N PRO A 152 7.23 8.33 -21.39
CA PRO A 152 8.15 7.22 -21.11
C PRO A 152 7.86 6.06 -22.05
N LYS A 153 8.91 5.37 -22.51
CA LYS A 153 8.85 4.42 -23.63
C LYS A 153 7.85 3.29 -23.39
N GLU A 154 7.88 2.73 -22.19
CA GLU A 154 7.04 1.59 -21.80
C GLU A 154 5.70 2.04 -21.20
N LEU A 155 5.44 3.36 -21.08
CA LEU A 155 4.18 3.85 -20.54
C LEU A 155 3.07 3.73 -21.60
N VAL A 156 2.29 2.68 -21.43
CA VAL A 156 1.12 2.37 -22.25
C VAL A 156 -0.14 2.38 -21.40
N GLN A 157 -1.29 2.62 -22.03
CA GLN A 157 -2.56 2.31 -21.37
C GLN A 157 -2.59 0.81 -21.09
N MET A 158 -2.91 0.43 -19.86
CA MET A 158 -2.96 -0.97 -19.45
C MET A 158 -3.86 -1.77 -20.40
N PRO A 159 -3.32 -2.76 -21.13
CA PRO A 159 -4.12 -3.60 -22.01
C PRO A 159 -4.95 -4.57 -21.17
N PHE A 160 -5.85 -5.30 -21.84
CA PHE A 160 -6.45 -6.48 -21.23
C PHE A 160 -5.38 -7.54 -21.00
N LEU A 161 -5.25 -8.00 -19.77
CA LEU A 161 -4.40 -9.12 -19.37
C LEU A 161 -5.25 -10.38 -19.16
N ALA A 162 -4.60 -11.53 -19.01
CA ALA A 162 -5.30 -12.79 -18.74
C ALA A 162 -6.17 -12.67 -17.48
N ASN A 163 -7.34 -13.33 -17.49
CA ASN A 163 -8.35 -13.31 -16.44
C ASN A 163 -9.01 -11.94 -16.13
N ASP A 164 -8.80 -10.92 -16.97
CA ASP A 164 -9.36 -9.59 -16.75
C ASP A 164 -10.89 -9.50 -16.88
N ARG A 165 -11.49 -8.73 -15.97
CA ARG A 165 -12.88 -8.24 -16.03
C ARG A 165 -12.93 -6.75 -15.68
N LEU A 166 -12.13 -5.96 -16.39
CA LEU A 166 -11.92 -4.54 -16.11
C LEU A 166 -13.23 -3.73 -16.18
N ASP A 167 -13.56 -3.04 -15.10
CA ASP A 167 -14.55 -1.98 -15.06
C ASP A 167 -13.89 -0.65 -15.46
N PRO A 168 -14.32 0.00 -16.56
CA PRO A 168 -13.80 1.32 -16.96
C PRO A 168 -13.91 2.38 -15.87
N LYS A 169 -14.87 2.26 -14.94
CA LYS A 169 -15.04 3.18 -13.81
C LYS A 169 -14.02 2.99 -12.69
N LEU A 170 -13.22 1.92 -12.74
CA LEU A 170 -12.15 1.63 -11.79
C LEU A 170 -10.79 1.53 -12.50
N SER A 171 -10.71 1.99 -13.76
CA SER A 171 -9.53 1.79 -14.61
C SER A 171 -8.96 3.10 -15.14
N HIS A 172 -7.63 3.13 -15.23
CA HIS A 172 -6.82 4.19 -15.82
C HIS A 172 -6.99 5.56 -15.14
N GLY A 173 -6.42 6.61 -15.73
CA GLY A 173 -6.47 7.98 -15.23
C GLY A 173 -5.31 8.79 -15.81
N ASP A 174 -5.46 10.11 -15.88
CA ASP A 174 -4.38 11.01 -16.30
C ASP A 174 -3.34 11.19 -15.19
N LEU A 175 -3.80 11.20 -13.94
CA LEU A 175 -2.97 11.28 -12.73
C LEU A 175 -3.46 10.26 -11.71
N LEU A 176 -2.54 9.73 -10.90
CA LEU A 176 -2.83 8.89 -9.75
C LEU A 176 -2.11 9.45 -8.53
N LEU A 177 -2.86 9.60 -7.43
CA LEU A 177 -2.31 9.84 -6.11
C LEU A 177 -2.37 8.54 -5.32
N THR A 178 -1.22 8.05 -4.87
CA THR A 178 -1.13 6.91 -3.93
C THR A 178 -0.71 7.47 -2.58
N MET A 179 -1.55 7.32 -1.57
CA MET A 179 -1.35 7.89 -0.24
C MET A 179 -1.36 6.79 0.81
N GLU A 180 -0.48 6.90 1.79
CA GLU A 180 -0.47 6.02 2.96
C GLU A 180 -0.24 6.83 4.23
N ALA A 181 -0.87 6.39 5.32
CA ALA A 181 -0.80 7.00 6.65
C ALA A 181 -1.17 5.97 7.73
N GLY A 182 -0.91 6.28 9.00
CA GLY A 182 -1.31 5.45 10.12
C GLY A 182 -2.83 5.34 10.26
N HIS A 183 -3.56 6.39 9.90
CA HIS A 183 -5.01 6.46 10.07
C HIS A 183 -5.77 6.95 8.82
N ILE A 184 -6.99 6.46 8.66
CA ILE A 184 -7.82 6.69 7.47
C ILE A 184 -8.33 8.14 7.41
N ASP A 185 -8.57 8.76 8.56
CA ASP A 185 -8.95 10.16 8.68
C ASP A 185 -7.83 11.11 8.21
N THR A 186 -6.56 10.76 8.41
CA THR A 186 -5.41 11.45 7.80
C THR A 186 -5.46 11.39 6.27
N LEU A 187 -5.74 10.21 5.70
CA LEU A 187 -5.87 10.04 4.26
C LEU A 187 -7.05 10.83 3.68
N GLN A 188 -8.20 10.80 4.36
CA GLN A 188 -9.38 11.56 3.96
C GLN A 188 -9.14 13.08 4.06
N PHE A 189 -8.44 13.53 5.11
CA PHE A 189 -8.03 14.92 5.25
C PHE A 189 -7.11 15.35 4.09
N ALA A 190 -6.05 14.59 3.83
CA ALA A 190 -5.10 14.87 2.75
C ALA A 190 -5.79 14.92 1.38
N LEU A 191 -6.61 13.92 1.04
CA LEU A 191 -7.36 13.88 -0.21
C LEU A 191 -8.23 15.13 -0.38
N ARG A 192 -8.97 15.53 0.66
CA ARG A 192 -9.84 16.70 0.62
C ARG A 192 -9.07 18.00 0.46
N GLN A 193 -7.90 18.14 1.07
CA GLN A 193 -7.03 19.30 0.86
C GLN A 193 -6.52 19.39 -0.58
N LEU A 194 -6.02 18.27 -1.11
CA LEU A 194 -5.50 18.19 -2.48
C LEU A 194 -6.60 18.48 -3.51
N MET A 195 -7.79 17.90 -3.33
CA MET A 195 -8.95 18.16 -4.19
C MET A 195 -9.41 19.62 -4.09
N ARG A 196 -9.42 20.22 -2.89
CA ARG A 196 -9.80 21.64 -2.72
C ARG A 196 -8.87 22.56 -3.50
N ARG A 197 -7.55 22.32 -3.42
CA ARG A 197 -6.53 23.09 -4.13
C ARG A 197 -6.68 22.96 -5.64
N THR A 198 -6.81 21.73 -6.13
CA THR A 198 -6.75 21.41 -7.57
C THR A 198 -8.11 21.33 -8.28
N ARG A 199 -9.22 21.65 -7.59
CA ARG A 199 -10.61 21.52 -8.08
C ARG A 199 -10.92 22.18 -9.43
N ARG A 200 -10.08 23.12 -9.87
CA ARG A 200 -10.26 23.81 -11.16
C ARG A 200 -9.84 22.94 -12.34
N HIS A 201 -8.92 22.01 -12.12
CA HIS A 201 -8.20 21.32 -13.18
C HIS A 201 -8.18 19.80 -13.01
N LEU A 202 -8.53 19.26 -11.85
CA LEU A 202 -8.61 17.82 -11.60
C LEU A 202 -10.02 17.38 -11.22
N VAL A 203 -10.48 16.29 -11.84
CA VAL A 203 -11.74 15.62 -11.52
C VAL A 203 -11.43 14.20 -11.06
N LEU A 204 -11.91 13.82 -9.87
CA LEU A 204 -11.75 12.47 -9.36
C LEU A 204 -12.48 11.48 -10.28
N HIS A 205 -11.75 10.50 -10.79
CA HIS A 205 -12.25 9.48 -11.70
C HIS A 205 -12.64 8.21 -10.93
N TRP A 206 -11.73 7.69 -10.11
CA TRP A 206 -12.01 6.62 -9.16
C TRP A 206 -11.15 6.73 -7.91
N MET A 207 -11.59 6.07 -6.85
CA MET A 207 -10.80 5.92 -5.64
C MET A 207 -10.91 4.49 -5.09
N MET A 208 -9.86 4.06 -4.40
CA MET A 208 -9.81 2.80 -3.66
C MET A 208 -9.04 3.03 -2.36
N ASP A 209 -9.72 2.91 -1.23
CA ASP A 209 -9.11 2.90 0.09
C ASP A 209 -9.05 1.49 0.68
N GLY A 210 -8.16 1.30 1.64
CA GLY A 210 -7.97 0.02 2.28
C GLY A 210 -6.89 0.07 3.36
N TYR A 211 -6.47 -1.11 3.80
CA TYR A 211 -5.48 -1.27 4.87
C TYR A 211 -4.33 -2.16 4.42
N ALA A 212 -3.10 -1.69 4.61
CA ALA A 212 -1.88 -2.41 4.26
C ALA A 212 -1.47 -3.41 5.34
N ARG A 213 -1.82 -3.14 6.61
CA ARG A 213 -1.57 -4.05 7.74
C ARG A 213 -2.83 -4.22 8.59
N GLY A 214 -3.09 -5.45 9.02
CA GLY A 214 -4.15 -5.73 9.99
C GLY A 214 -3.82 -5.16 11.38
N ALA A 215 -4.84 -4.79 12.14
CA ALA A 215 -4.71 -4.31 13.52
C ALA A 215 -4.27 -5.45 14.46
N GLY A 216 -2.97 -5.71 14.54
CA GLY A 216 -2.40 -6.71 15.45
C GLY A 216 -1.04 -6.25 15.97
N VAL A 217 -0.80 -6.48 17.26
CA VAL A 217 0.42 -6.17 18.03
C VAL A 217 1.64 -6.99 17.57
N ALA A 218 1.59 -7.60 16.39
CA ALA A 218 2.78 -8.18 15.80
C ALA A 218 3.69 -7.02 15.42
N SER A 219 4.94 -7.05 15.88
CA SER A 219 5.94 -6.02 15.64
C SER A 219 5.99 -5.62 14.16
N HIS A 220 6.48 -4.42 13.85
CA HIS A 220 6.67 -3.95 12.48
C HIS A 220 7.49 -4.91 11.60
N ALA A 221 8.28 -5.79 12.22
CA ALA A 221 9.05 -6.87 11.60
C ALA A 221 8.19 -8.04 11.08
N ALA A 222 6.94 -8.20 11.53
CA ALA A 222 6.07 -9.26 11.05
C ALA A 222 5.43 -8.88 9.69
N THR A 223 5.61 -9.75 8.71
CA THR A 223 4.98 -9.64 7.39
C THR A 223 3.45 -9.59 7.54
N PRO A 224 2.76 -8.60 6.95
CA PRO A 224 1.30 -8.49 7.05
C PRO A 224 0.61 -9.66 6.34
N ARG A 225 -0.68 -9.84 6.61
CA ARG A 225 -1.52 -10.85 5.93
C ARG A 225 -2.50 -10.20 4.97
N ASN A 226 -2.75 -10.86 3.84
CA ASN A 226 -3.84 -10.50 2.93
C ASN A 226 -5.15 -11.20 3.32
N LEU A 227 -6.23 -10.89 2.59
CA LEU A 227 -7.58 -11.41 2.84
C LEU A 227 -7.76 -12.91 2.54
N LEU A 228 -6.82 -13.55 1.83
CA LEU A 228 -6.78 -15.02 1.70
C LEU A 228 -6.11 -15.68 2.93
N GLY A 229 -5.57 -14.87 3.84
CA GLY A 229 -4.99 -15.29 5.12
C GLY A 229 -3.51 -15.66 5.03
N PHE A 230 -2.84 -15.41 3.91
CA PHE A 230 -1.40 -15.67 3.73
C PHE A 230 -0.57 -14.44 4.09
N LYS A 231 0.65 -14.66 4.58
CA LYS A 231 1.64 -13.58 4.72
C LYS A 231 1.99 -13.02 3.34
N ASP A 232 2.00 -11.70 3.21
CA ASP A 232 2.18 -11.01 1.94
C ASP A 232 3.24 -9.93 2.08
N GLY A 233 4.38 -10.11 1.40
CA GLY A 233 5.54 -9.23 1.51
C GLY A 233 6.85 -9.93 1.87
N THR A 234 6.83 -11.22 2.20
CA THR A 234 8.00 -12.00 2.62
C THR A 234 9.20 -11.92 1.67
N ALA A 235 8.95 -12.10 0.36
CA ALA A 235 9.98 -12.07 -0.68
C ALA A 235 9.90 -10.76 -1.50
N ASN A 236 9.65 -9.64 -0.82
CA ASN A 236 9.71 -8.32 -1.44
C ASN A 236 11.16 -7.83 -1.52
N LEU A 237 11.41 -6.81 -2.36
CA LEU A 237 12.70 -6.11 -2.32
C LEU A 237 12.86 -5.38 -0.99
N ASP A 238 14.08 -5.39 -0.44
CA ASP A 238 14.42 -4.52 0.69
C ASP A 238 14.49 -3.07 0.20
N SER A 239 13.52 -2.25 0.63
CA SER A 239 13.41 -0.86 0.21
C SER A 239 14.49 0.05 0.79
N GLU A 240 15.25 -0.41 1.80
CA GLU A 240 16.40 0.31 2.34
C GLU A 240 17.70 0.03 1.55
N ASP A 241 17.74 -1.05 0.75
CA ASP A 241 18.88 -1.37 -0.10
C ASP A 241 18.85 -0.53 -1.38
N GLN A 242 19.65 0.53 -1.39
CA GLN A 242 19.77 1.45 -2.52
C GLN A 242 20.21 0.76 -3.81
N ALA A 243 21.12 -0.23 -3.74
CA ALA A 243 21.60 -0.92 -4.93
C ALA A 243 20.50 -1.79 -5.56
N LEU A 244 19.65 -2.41 -4.74
CA LEU A 244 18.46 -3.12 -5.22
C LEU A 244 17.44 -2.14 -5.83
N MET A 245 17.20 -1.00 -5.19
CA MET A 245 16.26 0.00 -5.71
C MET A 245 16.74 0.61 -7.04
N ASP A 246 18.02 0.95 -7.15
CA ASP A 246 18.62 1.45 -8.39
C ASP A 246 18.55 0.42 -9.51
N ARG A 247 18.72 -0.87 -9.18
CA ARG A 247 18.66 -1.95 -10.17
C ARG A 247 17.25 -2.23 -10.66
N TYR A 248 16.26 -2.26 -9.76
CA TYR A 248 14.94 -2.83 -10.07
C TYR A 248 13.79 -1.84 -10.03
N VAL A 249 13.93 -0.67 -9.40
CA VAL A 249 12.81 0.26 -9.15
C VAL A 249 12.99 1.59 -9.87
N TRP A 250 14.18 2.19 -9.82
CA TRP A 250 14.42 3.54 -10.34
C TRP A 250 14.87 3.54 -11.80
N VAL A 251 14.23 4.37 -12.62
CA VAL A 251 14.69 4.66 -13.98
C VAL A 251 16.03 5.39 -13.92
N GLY A 252 17.03 4.83 -14.62
CA GLY A 252 18.37 5.38 -14.75
C GLY A 252 18.60 6.10 -16.09
N PRO A 253 19.60 6.99 -16.18
CA PRO A 253 19.94 7.69 -17.43
C PRO A 253 20.33 6.74 -18.59
N GLU A 254 20.79 5.54 -18.28
CA GLU A 254 21.17 4.51 -19.26
C GLU A 254 19.99 3.77 -19.90
N ASP A 255 18.77 3.93 -19.38
CA ASP A 255 17.56 3.28 -19.93
C ASP A 255 17.08 3.98 -21.23
N GLY A 256 17.65 5.15 -21.52
CA GLY A 256 17.31 5.99 -22.66
C GLY A 256 15.88 6.53 -22.61
N GLU A 257 15.25 6.54 -21.44
CA GLU A 257 13.99 7.23 -21.18
C GLU A 257 14.14 8.75 -21.40
N PRO A 258 13.03 9.49 -21.57
CA PRO A 258 13.11 10.96 -21.55
C PRO A 258 13.84 11.45 -20.30
N ASP A 259 14.73 12.45 -20.44
CA ASP A 259 15.57 12.92 -19.33
C ASP A 259 14.77 13.30 -18.07
N TRP A 260 13.55 13.81 -18.23
CA TRP A 260 12.69 14.17 -17.10
C TRP A 260 12.23 12.97 -16.27
N ALA A 261 12.28 11.75 -16.81
CA ALA A 261 11.77 10.53 -16.17
C ALA A 261 12.84 9.84 -15.30
N VAL A 262 14.11 10.23 -15.41
CA VAL A 262 15.20 9.68 -14.58
C VAL A 262 14.93 9.94 -13.10
N GLY A 263 15.07 8.90 -12.27
CA GLY A 263 14.70 8.92 -10.85
C GLY A 263 13.22 8.65 -10.57
N GLY A 264 12.39 8.52 -11.60
CA GLY A 264 11.01 8.03 -11.49
C GLY A 264 10.94 6.49 -11.48
N SER A 265 9.72 5.96 -11.51
CA SER A 265 9.47 4.51 -11.56
C SER A 265 8.19 4.19 -12.31
N TYR A 266 8.14 3.08 -13.04
CA TYR A 266 6.89 2.57 -13.57
C TYR A 266 6.05 2.00 -12.44
N GLN A 267 4.76 2.34 -12.41
CA GLN A 267 3.81 1.89 -11.41
C GLN A 267 2.71 1.05 -12.07
N ALA A 268 2.53 -0.19 -11.62
CA ALA A 268 1.40 -1.02 -12.02
C ALA A 268 0.39 -1.13 -10.87
N VAL A 269 -0.86 -0.80 -11.15
CA VAL A 269 -1.97 -0.90 -10.20
C VAL A 269 -2.98 -1.92 -10.72
N ARG A 270 -3.39 -2.85 -9.87
CA ARG A 270 -4.41 -3.86 -10.18
C ARG A 270 -5.39 -3.97 -9.01
N ILE A 271 -6.66 -3.71 -9.28
CA ILE A 271 -7.73 -3.97 -8.30
C ILE A 271 -8.15 -5.43 -8.49
N ILE A 272 -7.74 -6.30 -7.58
CA ILE A 272 -7.92 -7.75 -7.67
C ILE A 272 -8.96 -8.16 -6.64
N ARG A 273 -10.17 -8.47 -7.09
CA ARG A 273 -11.24 -9.02 -6.25
C ARG A 273 -10.89 -10.44 -5.83
N MET A 274 -11.15 -10.78 -4.58
CA MET A 274 -10.97 -12.13 -4.03
C MET A 274 -12.34 -12.78 -3.77
N PHE A 275 -12.54 -14.00 -4.26
CA PHE A 275 -13.75 -14.81 -4.00
C PHE A 275 -13.61 -15.57 -2.68
N VAL A 276 -13.60 -14.83 -1.57
CA VAL A 276 -13.26 -15.38 -0.24
C VAL A 276 -14.21 -16.49 0.21
N GLU A 277 -15.49 -16.45 -0.16
CA GLU A 277 -16.47 -17.46 0.25
C GLU A 277 -16.22 -18.81 -0.41
N PHE A 278 -15.60 -18.80 -1.60
CA PHE A 278 -15.16 -20.00 -2.28
C PHE A 278 -13.80 -20.47 -1.72
N TRP A 279 -12.89 -19.53 -1.50
CA TRP A 279 -11.59 -19.79 -0.87
C TRP A 279 -11.72 -20.46 0.50
N ASP A 280 -12.60 -19.98 1.37
CA ASP A 280 -12.79 -20.47 2.74
C ASP A 280 -13.33 -21.90 2.80
N ARG A 281 -13.83 -22.44 1.68
CA ARG A 281 -14.29 -23.84 1.55
C ARG A 281 -13.23 -24.75 0.93
N THR A 282 -12.12 -24.19 0.48
CA THR A 282 -11.00 -24.93 -0.09
C THR A 282 -10.15 -25.54 1.02
N ARG A 283 -9.68 -26.77 0.84
CA ARG A 283 -8.88 -27.47 1.85
C ARG A 283 -7.57 -26.72 2.08
N LEU A 284 -7.08 -26.68 3.33
CA LEU A 284 -5.84 -25.98 3.68
C LEU A 284 -4.64 -26.41 2.80
N VAL A 285 -4.44 -27.72 2.64
CA VAL A 285 -3.35 -28.26 1.79
C VAL A 285 -3.42 -27.75 0.35
N GLU A 286 -4.63 -27.53 -0.16
CA GLU A 286 -4.84 -27.04 -1.52
C GLU A 286 -4.57 -25.54 -1.60
N GLN A 287 -5.02 -24.76 -0.60
CA GLN A 287 -4.65 -23.34 -0.47
C GLN A 287 -3.13 -23.15 -0.42
N GLU A 288 -2.45 -23.94 0.40
CA GLU A 288 -1.00 -23.89 0.58
C GLU A 288 -0.25 -24.31 -0.69
N GLN A 289 -0.75 -25.32 -1.40
CA GLN A 289 -0.19 -25.74 -2.69
C GLN A 289 -0.41 -24.72 -3.82
N ILE A 290 -1.54 -24.00 -3.83
CA ILE A 290 -1.77 -22.89 -4.77
C ILE A 290 -0.74 -21.80 -4.56
N PHE A 291 -0.41 -21.45 -3.31
CA PHE A 291 0.58 -20.41 -3.02
C PHE A 291 2.03 -20.91 -3.14
N GLY A 292 2.32 -22.14 -2.70
CA GLY A 292 3.67 -22.67 -2.51
C GLY A 292 4.29 -22.33 -1.15
N ARG A 293 3.48 -21.87 -0.18
CA ARG A 293 3.90 -21.57 1.20
C ARG A 293 2.91 -22.15 2.20
N GLU A 294 3.38 -22.40 3.41
CA GLU A 294 2.51 -22.67 4.55
C GLU A 294 1.74 -21.41 4.96
N LYS A 295 0.43 -21.56 5.23
CA LYS A 295 -0.44 -20.41 5.49
C LYS A 295 -0.08 -19.69 6.78
N ILE A 296 0.26 -20.43 7.84
CA ILE A 296 0.50 -19.87 9.17
C ILE A 296 1.93 -19.35 9.31
N SER A 297 2.94 -20.20 9.09
CA SER A 297 4.35 -19.83 9.23
C SER A 297 4.79 -18.86 8.13
N GLY A 298 4.22 -19.00 6.92
CA GLY A 298 4.69 -18.31 5.72
C GLY A 298 5.94 -18.95 5.12
N ALA A 299 6.47 -20.04 5.67
CA ALA A 299 7.62 -20.73 5.11
C ALA A 299 7.28 -21.34 3.74
N PRO A 300 8.24 -21.44 2.79
CA PRO A 300 8.06 -22.29 1.62
C PRO A 300 7.70 -23.72 2.04
N LEU A 301 6.88 -24.42 1.26
CA LEU A 301 6.45 -25.76 1.64
C LEU A 301 7.64 -26.69 1.89
N GLY A 302 7.60 -27.42 3.01
CA GLY A 302 8.67 -28.30 3.47
C GLY A 302 9.91 -27.55 4.02
N MET A 303 9.77 -26.28 4.41
CA MET A 303 10.76 -25.50 5.14
C MET A 303 10.12 -24.91 6.40
N THR A 304 10.93 -24.41 7.35
CA THR A 304 10.43 -23.90 8.64
C THR A 304 10.54 -22.39 8.83
N ASP A 305 11.42 -21.74 8.09
CA ASP A 305 11.66 -20.30 8.18
C ASP A 305 10.88 -19.58 7.07
N GLU A 306 10.16 -18.51 7.44
CA GLU A 306 9.43 -17.66 6.52
C GLU A 306 10.36 -17.10 5.43
N PHE A 307 11.54 -16.62 5.84
CA PHE A 307 12.49 -15.94 4.97
C PHE A 307 13.45 -16.89 4.26
N ALA A 308 13.29 -18.21 4.45
CA ALA A 308 14.03 -19.17 3.67
C ALA A 308 13.71 -19.05 2.18
N GLU A 309 14.75 -19.17 1.36
CA GLU A 309 14.62 -19.21 -0.09
C GLU A 309 14.46 -20.66 -0.55
N PRO A 310 13.38 -21.01 -1.27
CA PRO A 310 13.25 -22.35 -1.83
C PRO A 310 14.27 -22.54 -2.96
N ASP A 311 15.05 -23.61 -2.88
CA ASP A 311 15.85 -24.10 -4.01
C ASP A 311 14.96 -24.96 -4.92
N TYR A 312 14.60 -24.41 -6.08
CA TYR A 312 13.78 -25.11 -7.07
C TYR A 312 14.58 -26.10 -7.93
N ALA A 313 15.92 -26.01 -7.95
CA ALA A 313 16.76 -26.97 -8.67
C ALA A 313 16.79 -28.34 -7.95
N GLU A 314 16.60 -28.35 -6.63
CA GLU A 314 16.43 -29.57 -5.82
C GLU A 314 14.99 -30.12 -5.83
N ASP A 315 14.04 -29.43 -6.46
CA ASP A 315 12.63 -29.85 -6.62
C ASP A 315 12.16 -29.68 -8.08
N PRO A 316 12.85 -30.28 -9.07
CA PRO A 316 12.64 -29.98 -10.49
C PRO A 316 11.27 -30.41 -11.00
N ASP A 317 10.69 -31.46 -10.41
CA ASP A 317 9.37 -31.98 -10.78
C ASP A 317 8.21 -31.30 -10.00
N GLY A 318 8.53 -30.48 -9.00
CA GLY A 318 7.55 -29.76 -8.18
C GLY A 318 6.77 -30.65 -7.22
N ASP A 319 7.42 -31.70 -6.71
CA ASP A 319 6.84 -32.63 -5.73
C ASP A 319 6.56 -31.95 -4.39
N ARG A 320 7.36 -30.93 -4.05
CA ARG A 320 7.20 -30.17 -2.80
C ARG A 320 6.45 -28.86 -3.03
N ILE A 321 6.95 -28.01 -3.92
CA ILE A 321 6.29 -26.77 -4.35
C ILE A 321 5.92 -26.94 -5.81
N ARG A 322 4.63 -27.09 -6.09
CA ARG A 322 4.14 -27.33 -7.46
C ARG A 322 4.70 -26.33 -8.47
N LEU A 323 4.93 -26.81 -9.70
CA LEU A 323 5.41 -25.98 -10.81
C LEU A 323 4.48 -24.80 -11.13
N ASP A 324 3.18 -24.95 -10.83
CA ASP A 324 2.15 -23.94 -11.03
C ASP A 324 1.79 -23.17 -9.73
N ALA A 325 2.57 -23.33 -8.65
CA ALA A 325 2.37 -22.55 -7.44
C ALA A 325 2.69 -21.06 -7.66
N HIS A 326 1.87 -20.17 -7.09
CA HIS A 326 1.95 -18.72 -7.27
C HIS A 326 3.38 -18.17 -7.08
N ILE A 327 4.07 -18.51 -5.99
CA ILE A 327 5.42 -17.99 -5.74
C ILE A 327 6.45 -18.48 -6.76
N ARG A 328 6.25 -19.70 -7.29
CA ARG A 328 7.20 -20.35 -8.20
C ARG A 328 7.01 -19.81 -9.61
N LEU A 329 5.78 -19.57 -10.03
CA LEU A 329 5.46 -18.85 -11.26
C LEU A 329 5.88 -17.38 -11.20
N ALA A 330 5.60 -16.68 -10.08
CA ALA A 330 5.93 -15.26 -9.89
C ALA A 330 7.44 -15.00 -9.80
N ASN A 331 8.22 -15.95 -9.25
CA ASN A 331 9.68 -15.89 -9.23
C ASN A 331 10.28 -17.31 -9.27
N PRO A 332 10.61 -17.85 -10.46
CA PRO A 332 11.31 -19.11 -10.66
C PRO A 332 12.75 -19.13 -10.15
N ARG A 333 13.31 -17.99 -9.72
CA ARG A 333 14.68 -17.87 -9.18
C ARG A 333 15.76 -18.36 -10.16
N THR A 334 15.51 -18.24 -11.45
CA THR A 334 16.48 -18.55 -12.53
C THR A 334 17.24 -17.30 -12.96
N ALA A 335 18.41 -17.45 -13.57
CA ALA A 335 19.20 -16.34 -14.09
C ALA A 335 18.42 -15.50 -15.10
N GLU A 336 17.60 -16.14 -15.94
CA GLU A 336 16.75 -15.51 -16.95
C GLU A 336 15.64 -14.65 -16.34
N THR A 337 15.22 -14.96 -15.10
CA THR A 337 14.15 -14.25 -14.39
C THR A 337 14.65 -13.22 -13.39
N GLN A 338 15.96 -13.15 -13.13
CA GLN A 338 16.53 -12.26 -12.10
C GLN A 338 16.22 -10.78 -12.35
N ASP A 339 16.11 -10.36 -13.62
CA ASP A 339 15.83 -8.97 -13.97
C ASP A 339 14.33 -8.60 -13.95
N SER A 340 13.46 -9.50 -13.44
CA SER A 340 12.01 -9.30 -13.37
C SER A 340 11.46 -9.10 -11.96
N LEU A 341 12.32 -8.77 -11.00
CA LEU A 341 11.90 -8.43 -9.64
C LEU A 341 11.16 -7.09 -9.61
N ILE A 342 10.20 -6.99 -8.70
CA ILE A 342 9.34 -5.81 -8.52
C ILE A 342 9.23 -5.47 -7.04
N LEU A 343 9.10 -4.19 -6.71
CA LEU A 343 8.74 -3.75 -5.36
C LEU A 343 7.22 -3.73 -5.23
N ARG A 344 6.66 -4.63 -4.42
CA ARG A 344 5.21 -4.70 -4.16
C ARG A 344 4.84 -3.83 -2.97
N ARG A 345 3.78 -3.05 -3.09
CA ARG A 345 3.33 -2.09 -2.06
C ARG A 345 1.82 -1.86 -2.09
N GLY A 346 1.07 -2.95 -2.30
CA GLY A 346 -0.39 -2.92 -2.31
C GLY A 346 -1.01 -3.00 -0.91
N PHE A 347 -2.33 -2.85 -0.85
CA PHE A 347 -3.10 -2.96 0.39
C PHE A 347 -4.39 -3.75 0.17
N SER A 348 -4.91 -4.36 1.23
CA SER A 348 -6.21 -5.03 1.17
C SER A 348 -7.32 -3.99 1.13
N TYR A 349 -8.37 -4.22 0.35
CA TYR A 349 -9.55 -3.36 0.32
C TYR A 349 -10.79 -4.16 0.70
N VAL A 350 -11.74 -3.48 1.37
CA VAL A 350 -13.06 -4.02 1.67
C VAL A 350 -14.08 -2.94 1.33
N ARG A 351 -14.93 -3.21 0.35
CA ARG A 351 -16.08 -2.37 0.00
C ARG A 351 -17.35 -3.02 0.55
N SER A 352 -18.41 -3.01 -0.24
CA SER A 352 -19.71 -3.58 0.13
C SER A 352 -19.78 -5.05 -0.28
N PHE A 353 -20.93 -5.49 -0.77
CA PHE A 353 -21.17 -6.79 -1.37
C PHE A 353 -21.80 -6.60 -2.76
N ASP A 354 -21.69 -7.60 -3.63
CA ASP A 354 -22.29 -7.56 -4.97
C ASP A 354 -23.77 -7.98 -4.97
N GLY A 355 -24.43 -7.89 -6.13
CA GLY A 355 -25.84 -8.25 -6.27
C GLY A 355 -26.18 -9.72 -5.94
N ALA A 356 -25.18 -10.59 -5.80
CA ALA A 356 -25.34 -11.98 -5.38
C ALA A 356 -25.05 -12.19 -3.88
N GLY A 357 -24.77 -11.12 -3.13
CA GLY A 357 -24.47 -11.18 -1.70
C GLY A 357 -23.03 -11.60 -1.37
N ARG A 358 -22.12 -11.61 -2.36
CA ARG A 358 -20.70 -11.93 -2.13
C ARG A 358 -19.94 -10.66 -1.77
N LEU A 359 -19.00 -10.76 -0.84
CA LEU A 359 -18.17 -9.65 -0.42
C LEU A 359 -17.39 -9.07 -1.61
N ASP A 360 -17.31 -7.75 -1.65
CA ASP A 360 -16.52 -6.99 -2.61
C ASP A 360 -15.25 -6.51 -1.91
N GLN A 361 -14.30 -7.42 -1.81
CA GLN A 361 -13.04 -7.22 -1.13
C GLN A 361 -11.92 -7.93 -1.88
N GLY A 362 -10.68 -7.53 -1.62
CA GLY A 362 -9.53 -8.13 -2.25
C GLY A 362 -8.25 -7.36 -2.03
N LEU A 363 -7.37 -7.38 -3.02
CA LEU A 363 -6.08 -6.69 -3.00
C LEU A 363 -6.08 -5.56 -4.02
N ALA A 364 -5.82 -4.34 -3.55
CA ALA A 364 -5.41 -3.23 -4.37
C ALA A 364 -3.89 -3.37 -4.57
N PHE A 365 -3.49 -4.19 -5.54
CA PHE A 365 -2.10 -4.48 -5.82
C PHE A 365 -1.44 -3.25 -6.43
N VAL A 366 -0.26 -2.90 -5.92
CA VAL A 366 0.60 -1.85 -6.44
C VAL A 366 2.00 -2.44 -6.54
N SER A 367 2.66 -2.22 -7.68
CA SER A 367 4.10 -2.47 -7.80
C SER A 367 4.83 -1.31 -8.45
N TYR A 368 6.09 -1.16 -8.07
CA TYR A 368 7.05 -0.23 -8.64
C TYR A 368 8.20 -1.00 -9.28
N GLN A 369 8.61 -0.56 -10.47
CA GLN A 369 9.67 -1.20 -11.22
C GLN A 369 10.34 -0.21 -12.19
N ARG A 370 11.61 -0.48 -12.49
CA ARG A 370 12.44 0.30 -13.42
C ARG A 370 12.00 0.15 -14.88
N SER A 371 11.44 -1.01 -15.22
CA SER A 371 10.88 -1.32 -16.55
C SER A 371 9.57 -2.09 -16.33
N LEU A 372 8.49 -1.60 -16.92
CA LEU A 372 7.18 -2.24 -16.89
C LEU A 372 7.19 -3.59 -17.62
N GLU A 373 7.88 -3.67 -18.76
CA GLU A 373 8.03 -4.89 -19.55
C GLU A 373 8.79 -5.97 -18.77
N ARG A 374 9.97 -5.61 -18.24
CA ARG A 374 10.81 -6.57 -17.50
C ARG A 374 10.25 -6.92 -16.13
N GLY A 375 9.58 -5.98 -15.45
CA GLY A 375 8.98 -6.19 -14.14
C GLY A 375 7.58 -6.80 -14.21
N PHE A 376 6.56 -5.98 -13.99
CA PHE A 376 5.18 -6.42 -13.80
C PHE A 376 4.65 -7.28 -14.97
N LEU A 377 4.90 -6.89 -16.22
CA LEU A 377 4.36 -7.63 -17.38
C LEU A 377 5.01 -9.00 -17.52
N ALA A 378 6.32 -9.14 -17.30
CA ALA A 378 7.00 -10.43 -17.32
C ALA A 378 6.50 -11.37 -16.21
N VAL A 379 6.27 -10.84 -15.00
CA VAL A 379 5.70 -11.59 -13.87
C VAL A 379 4.26 -12.02 -14.19
N GLN A 380 3.42 -11.10 -14.62
CA GLN A 380 2.01 -11.37 -14.90
C GLN A 380 1.83 -12.36 -16.07
N ASN A 381 2.71 -12.30 -17.07
CA ASN A 381 2.72 -13.28 -18.16
C ASN A 381 3.01 -14.70 -17.65
N ARG A 382 3.94 -14.85 -16.71
CA ARG A 382 4.25 -16.16 -16.08
C ARG A 382 3.11 -16.68 -15.20
N LEU A 383 2.32 -15.78 -14.60
CA LEU A 383 1.15 -16.12 -13.81
C LEU A 383 -0.09 -16.49 -14.64
N THR A 384 -0.04 -16.39 -15.97
CA THR A 384 -1.20 -16.71 -16.82
C THR A 384 -1.60 -18.17 -16.67
N GLY A 385 -2.85 -18.39 -16.26
CA GLY A 385 -3.41 -19.73 -16.03
C GLY A 385 -3.02 -20.36 -14.71
N GLU A 386 -2.50 -19.58 -13.75
CA GLU A 386 -2.22 -20.08 -12.42
C GLU A 386 -3.50 -20.56 -11.70
N PRO A 387 -3.42 -21.57 -10.80
CA PRO A 387 -4.57 -22.04 -10.03
C PRO A 387 -5.25 -20.96 -9.18
N LEU A 388 -4.52 -19.92 -8.78
CA LEU A 388 -5.08 -18.82 -7.99
C LEU A 388 -6.17 -18.06 -8.75
N GLU A 389 -6.16 -18.05 -10.10
CA GLU A 389 -7.16 -17.38 -10.94
C GLU A 389 -8.60 -17.85 -10.66
N GLU A 390 -8.80 -19.06 -10.12
CA GLU A 390 -10.12 -19.53 -9.70
C GLU A 390 -10.70 -18.73 -8.51
N TYR A 391 -9.82 -18.09 -7.73
CA TYR A 391 -10.15 -17.38 -6.50
C TYR A 391 -9.98 -15.87 -6.61
N ILE A 392 -9.44 -15.37 -7.71
CA ILE A 392 -9.19 -13.95 -7.91
C ILE A 392 -9.71 -13.45 -9.26
N MET A 393 -10.03 -12.17 -9.32
CA MET A 393 -10.47 -11.51 -10.54
C MET A 393 -9.98 -10.06 -10.58
N PRO A 394 -9.05 -9.71 -11.49
CA PRO A 394 -8.70 -8.33 -11.76
C PRO A 394 -9.88 -7.57 -12.38
N VAL A 395 -10.32 -6.51 -11.70
CA VAL A 395 -11.50 -5.71 -12.07
C VAL A 395 -11.19 -4.23 -12.34
N GLY A 396 -9.95 -3.79 -12.18
CA GLY A 396 -9.57 -2.41 -12.42
C GLY A 396 -8.09 -2.14 -12.21
N GLY A 397 -7.72 -0.86 -12.19
CA GLY A 397 -6.35 -0.38 -12.03
C GLY A 397 -5.80 0.26 -13.31
N GLY A 398 -4.48 0.31 -13.46
CA GLY A 398 -3.84 0.95 -14.60
C GLY A 398 -2.33 0.98 -14.49
N PHE A 399 -1.70 1.40 -15.58
CA PHE A 399 -0.26 1.68 -15.61
C PHE A 399 -0.03 3.18 -15.56
N PHE A 400 0.88 3.57 -14.68
CA PHE A 400 1.26 4.95 -14.43
C PHE A 400 2.79 5.04 -14.37
N PHE A 401 3.30 6.25 -14.41
CA PHE A 401 4.69 6.55 -14.17
C PHE A 401 4.79 7.46 -12.95
N ALA A 402 5.34 6.95 -11.85
CA ALA A 402 5.62 7.75 -10.67
C ALA A 402 6.70 8.78 -11.03
N LEU A 403 6.37 10.06 -10.86
CA LEU A 403 7.28 11.15 -11.16
C LEU A 403 8.57 11.02 -10.32
N PRO A 404 9.73 11.50 -10.81
CA PRO A 404 10.90 11.65 -9.95
C PRO A 404 10.58 12.53 -8.75
N GLY A 405 11.41 12.42 -7.71
CA GLY A 405 11.35 13.35 -6.59
C GLY A 405 11.77 14.77 -7.01
N VAL A 406 11.72 15.68 -6.05
CA VAL A 406 12.11 17.07 -6.28
C VAL A 406 12.90 17.59 -5.08
N GLU A 407 13.88 18.45 -5.38
CA GLU A 407 14.71 19.11 -4.38
C GLU A 407 14.58 20.63 -4.53
N GLY A 408 14.42 21.31 -3.40
CA GLY A 408 14.35 22.76 -3.34
C GLY A 408 12.93 23.31 -3.27
N PRO A 409 12.78 24.50 -2.65
CA PRO A 409 11.47 25.05 -2.29
C PRO A 409 10.65 25.56 -3.49
N ASP A 410 11.32 26.00 -4.56
CA ASP A 410 10.68 26.60 -5.73
C ASP A 410 10.41 25.59 -6.86
N ARG A 411 10.75 24.32 -6.63
CA ARG A 411 10.65 23.23 -7.61
C ARG A 411 9.40 22.39 -7.33
N PHE A 412 8.83 21.78 -8.37
CA PHE A 412 7.62 20.95 -8.23
C PHE A 412 7.69 19.63 -9.00
N LEU A 413 6.88 18.65 -8.57
CA LEU A 413 6.84 17.33 -9.21
C LEU A 413 6.37 17.46 -10.65
N GLY A 414 7.10 16.86 -11.59
CA GLY A 414 6.77 16.91 -13.01
C GLY A 414 7.12 18.24 -13.70
N GLU A 415 7.83 19.16 -13.05
CA GLU A 415 8.27 20.42 -13.67
C GLU A 415 9.04 20.20 -14.97
N ALA A 416 10.02 19.30 -14.99
CA ALA A 416 10.81 19.00 -16.19
C ALA A 416 9.96 18.37 -17.32
N LEU A 417 8.89 17.65 -16.99
CA LEU A 417 7.93 17.13 -17.97
C LEU A 417 7.18 18.28 -18.66
N VAL A 418 6.71 19.25 -17.89
CA VAL A 418 5.84 20.34 -18.38
C VAL A 418 6.58 21.61 -18.80
N SER A 419 7.91 21.67 -18.65
CA SER A 419 8.77 22.80 -19.06
C SER A 419 9.12 22.85 -20.55
#